data_AF-A0A7S4QAQ6-F1
#
_entry.id   AF-A0A7S4QAQ6-F1
#
_cell.length_a   1.000
_cell.length_b   1.000
_cell.length_c   1.000
_cell.angle_alpha   90.00
_cell.angle_beta   90.00
_cell.angle_gamma   90.00
#
_symmetry.space_group_name_H-M   'P 1'
#
loop_
_entity.id
_entity.type
_entity.pdbx_description
1 polymer ?
#
loop_
_entity_poly.entity_id
_entity_poly.type
_entity_poly.pdbx_seq_one_letter_code
_entity_poly.pdbx_strand_id
1 'polypeptide(L)'
;MAQPAACHRAPGAARRRRAPRLAVVALAAAALAAAGLPLLRARVSNVAWVPGPAEGRRSLLAAVPGVLLASRASPSQAAGFFSTDRFDGTYRDPNHPCDECLVNINAEGGFATITGKDGPEDEAWDLVATYAEKDIVADFSPKGGPKKVKGKYFSKKGDKGIQWEDGQEWEKLEYKVNAAPYEIVEKGGMMRQKQLEAGEIKSRR
;
A
#
# COMPACT_ATOMS: atom_id res chain seq x y z
N MET A 1 -56.91 58.36 -11.91
CA MET A 1 -56.31 58.45 -13.25
C MET A 1 -55.48 57.19 -13.49
N ALA A 2 -55.79 56.49 -14.59
CA ALA A 2 -55.03 55.45 -15.30
C ALA A 2 -54.59 54.15 -14.57
N GLN A 3 -55.30 53.05 -14.86
CA GLN A 3 -54.72 51.74 -15.23
C GLN A 3 -54.47 51.72 -16.76
N PRO A 4 -54.03 50.62 -17.42
CA PRO A 4 -52.84 49.77 -17.25
C PRO A 4 -52.14 49.51 -18.63
N ALA A 5 -50.97 48.87 -18.66
CA ALA A 5 -50.40 48.24 -19.86
C ALA A 5 -49.20 47.36 -19.46
N ALA A 6 -48.83 46.27 -20.11
CA ALA A 6 -49.46 45.34 -21.04
C ALA A 6 -48.44 44.18 -21.24
N CYS A 7 -48.96 42.98 -21.42
CA CYS A 7 -48.52 41.96 -22.38
C CYS A 7 -47.03 41.83 -22.77
N HIS A 8 -46.45 40.63 -22.59
CA HIS A 8 -46.05 39.80 -23.74
C HIS A 8 -46.08 38.31 -23.38
N ARG A 9 -46.54 37.52 -24.35
CA ARG A 9 -47.01 36.15 -24.26
C ARG A 9 -46.12 35.24 -25.12
N ALA A 10 -45.61 34.18 -24.49
CA ALA A 10 -45.41 32.80 -25.00
C ALA A 10 -44.39 32.56 -26.15
N PRO A 11 -44.30 31.33 -26.71
CA PRO A 11 -43.70 30.13 -26.12
C PRO A 11 -42.65 29.49 -27.07
N GLY A 12 -41.76 28.65 -26.55
CA GLY A 12 -40.75 27.96 -27.36
C GLY A 12 -40.45 26.55 -26.86
N ALA A 13 -41.22 25.58 -27.34
CA ALA A 13 -41.01 24.16 -27.14
C ALA A 13 -39.84 23.65 -28.00
N ALA A 14 -38.96 22.80 -27.44
CA ALA A 14 -38.24 21.79 -28.21
C ALA A 14 -37.78 20.64 -27.32
N ARG A 15 -38.72 19.73 -27.08
CA ARG A 15 -38.51 18.39 -26.54
C ARG A 15 -37.64 17.59 -27.53
N ARG A 16 -36.40 17.24 -27.18
CA ARG A 16 -35.66 16.16 -27.87
C ARG A 16 -35.36 15.03 -26.91
N ARG A 17 -36.26 14.06 -26.93
CA ARG A 17 -36.04 12.69 -26.45
C ARG A 17 -35.01 12.04 -27.39
N ARG A 18 -33.90 11.53 -26.85
CA ARG A 18 -33.15 10.44 -27.49
C ARG A 18 -33.00 9.32 -26.48
N ALA A 19 -33.62 8.20 -26.85
CA ALA A 19 -33.67 6.94 -26.13
C ALA A 19 -32.28 6.28 -26.03
N PRO A 20 -32.11 5.33 -25.08
CA PRO A 20 -30.85 4.64 -24.83
C PRO A 20 -30.55 3.61 -25.93
N ARG A 21 -29.27 3.46 -26.28
CA ARG A 21 -28.80 2.32 -27.07
C ARG A 21 -28.46 1.18 -26.11
N LEU A 22 -29.31 0.16 -26.14
CA LEU A 22 -29.07 -1.14 -25.54
C LEU A 22 -28.01 -1.92 -26.33
N ALA A 23 -27.19 -2.63 -25.56
CA ALA A 23 -26.62 -3.96 -25.78
C ALA A 23 -25.79 -4.24 -27.04
N VAL A 24 -24.52 -4.61 -26.82
CA VAL A 24 -24.00 -5.90 -27.30
C VAL A 24 -23.14 -6.52 -26.19
N VAL A 25 -23.66 -7.61 -25.63
CA VAL A 25 -22.93 -8.60 -24.83
C VAL A 25 -22.13 -9.45 -25.82
N ALA A 26 -20.83 -9.60 -25.60
CA ALA A 26 -20.03 -10.64 -26.25
C ALA A 26 -19.39 -11.52 -25.17
N LEU A 27 -20.08 -12.61 -24.86
CA LEU A 27 -19.54 -13.81 -24.23
C LEU A 27 -18.57 -14.46 -25.21
N ALA A 28 -17.33 -14.69 -24.77
CA ALA A 28 -16.46 -15.71 -25.37
C ALA A 28 -15.87 -16.54 -24.24
N ALA A 29 -16.58 -17.63 -23.93
CA ALA A 29 -16.02 -18.76 -23.21
C ALA A 29 -15.26 -19.62 -24.24
N ALA A 30 -14.00 -19.96 -23.94
CA ALA A 30 -13.30 -21.04 -24.60
C ALA A 30 -12.76 -21.99 -23.52
N ALA A 31 -13.26 -23.21 -23.58
CA ALA A 31 -12.99 -24.30 -22.66
C ALA A 31 -11.88 -25.22 -23.21
N LEU A 32 -11.25 -25.93 -22.28
CA LEU A 32 -10.66 -27.28 -22.40
C LEU A 32 -9.44 -27.50 -23.30
N ALA A 33 -8.31 -27.82 -22.65
CA ALA A 33 -7.47 -28.93 -23.07
C ALA A 33 -6.89 -29.64 -21.83
N ALA A 34 -7.44 -30.83 -21.54
CA ALA A 34 -6.88 -31.81 -20.62
C ALA A 34 -6.20 -32.91 -21.45
N ALA A 35 -4.91 -33.15 -21.18
CA ALA A 35 -4.12 -34.36 -21.45
C ALA A 35 -2.71 -34.06 -20.87
N GLY A 36 -2.04 -34.82 -20.02
CA GLY A 36 -2.04 -36.26 -19.81
C GLY A 36 -0.59 -36.75 -19.95
N LEU A 37 0.18 -36.77 -18.84
CA LEU A 37 1.30 -37.66 -18.44
C LEU A 37 2.50 -37.91 -19.42
N PRO A 38 3.77 -38.08 -18.94
CA PRO A 38 4.08 -39.03 -17.88
C PRO A 38 5.11 -38.63 -16.82
N LEU A 39 4.89 -39.29 -15.68
CA LEU A 39 5.82 -39.73 -14.64
C LEU A 39 7.26 -39.97 -15.16
N LEU A 40 8.20 -39.13 -14.73
CA LEU A 40 9.59 -39.55 -14.60
C LEU A 40 9.81 -40.08 -13.18
N ARG A 41 9.81 -41.40 -13.12
CA ARG A 41 10.13 -42.23 -11.96
C ARG A 41 11.65 -42.20 -11.79
N ALA A 42 12.19 -41.21 -11.09
CA ALA A 42 13.57 -41.30 -10.60
C ALA A 42 13.58 -42.17 -9.34
N ARG A 43 13.72 -43.48 -9.54
CA ARG A 43 14.25 -44.38 -8.49
C ARG A 43 15.73 -44.05 -8.33
N VAL A 44 16.11 -43.47 -7.21
CA VAL A 44 17.42 -43.74 -6.63
C VAL A 44 17.17 -44.23 -5.22
N SER A 45 17.44 -45.52 -5.06
CA SER A 45 17.28 -46.26 -3.82
C SER A 45 18.28 -45.77 -2.77
N ASN A 46 17.79 -45.74 -1.53
CA ASN A 46 18.50 -46.04 -0.29
C ASN A 46 19.85 -45.33 -0.04
N VAL A 47 19.79 -44.25 0.73
CA VAL A 47 20.80 -44.05 1.77
C VAL A 47 20.07 -43.81 3.08
N ALA A 48 20.03 -44.87 3.90
CA ALA A 48 19.64 -44.80 5.29
C ALA A 48 20.65 -43.90 6.02
N TRP A 49 20.20 -42.76 6.52
CA TRP A 49 20.99 -41.98 7.45
C TRP A 49 20.74 -42.53 8.86
N VAL A 50 21.74 -43.25 9.35
CA VAL A 50 21.89 -43.65 10.76
C VAL A 50 22.67 -42.54 11.46
N PRO A 51 22.20 -41.95 12.57
CA PRO A 51 23.00 -41.00 13.32
C PRO A 51 23.97 -41.69 14.30
N GLY A 52 25.23 -41.25 14.22
CA GLY A 52 26.17 -41.10 15.34
C GLY A 52 27.24 -42.19 15.51
N PRO A 53 28.28 -41.96 16.35
CA PRO A 53 28.71 -40.70 16.95
C PRO A 53 30.25 -40.43 16.87
N ALA A 54 30.61 -39.22 17.33
CA ALA A 54 31.82 -38.84 18.05
C ALA A 54 33.23 -38.94 17.41
N GLU A 55 33.87 -37.76 17.41
CA GLU A 55 35.28 -37.48 17.76
C GLU A 55 36.42 -38.26 17.10
N GLY A 56 37.16 -37.53 16.26
CA GLY A 56 38.48 -37.95 15.80
C GLY A 56 39.17 -36.85 15.02
N ARG A 57 39.92 -36.00 15.72
CA ARG A 57 40.85 -35.03 15.12
C ARG A 57 41.97 -35.82 14.43
N ARG A 58 42.03 -35.80 13.09
CA ARG A 58 43.25 -35.73 12.26
C ARG A 58 42.88 -35.91 10.78
N SER A 59 43.25 -34.87 10.02
CA SER A 59 43.74 -34.85 8.64
C SER A 59 43.19 -35.88 7.65
N LEU A 60 42.76 -35.42 6.48
CA LEU A 60 43.46 -35.67 5.22
C LEU A 60 42.93 -34.74 4.13
N LEU A 61 43.85 -33.97 3.55
CA LEU A 61 43.67 -33.19 2.34
C LEU A 61 43.26 -34.14 1.20
N ALA A 62 42.03 -34.01 0.72
CA ALA A 62 41.61 -34.58 -0.56
C ALA A 62 41.34 -33.42 -1.51
N ALA A 63 42.28 -33.24 -2.44
CA ALA A 63 42.19 -32.33 -3.55
C ALA A 63 40.92 -32.64 -4.38
N VAL A 64 40.06 -31.65 -4.54
CA VAL A 64 39.03 -31.65 -5.57
C VAL A 64 39.31 -30.46 -6.48
N PRO A 65 39.67 -30.67 -7.76
CA PRO A 65 39.70 -29.60 -8.74
C PRO A 65 38.24 -29.31 -9.13
N GLY A 66 37.56 -28.53 -8.31
CA GLY A 66 36.19 -28.09 -8.55
C GLY A 66 36.21 -26.67 -9.07
N VAL A 67 35.87 -26.49 -10.35
CA VAL A 67 35.67 -25.19 -10.99
C VAL A 67 34.73 -24.34 -10.13
N LEU A 68 35.29 -23.33 -9.45
CA LEU A 68 34.51 -22.29 -8.78
C LEU A 68 33.96 -21.36 -9.86
N LEU A 69 32.83 -21.72 -10.45
CA LEU A 69 31.93 -20.73 -11.02
C LEU A 69 31.35 -19.95 -9.83
N ALA A 70 32.11 -18.94 -9.38
CA ALA A 70 31.57 -17.91 -8.52
C ALA A 70 30.47 -17.21 -9.32
N SER A 71 29.23 -17.65 -9.12
CA SER A 71 28.03 -16.92 -9.49
C SER A 71 28.11 -15.59 -8.76
N ARG A 72 28.61 -14.58 -9.48
CA ARG A 72 28.57 -13.18 -9.07
C ARG A 72 27.08 -12.85 -9.02
N ALA A 73 26.48 -13.01 -7.84
CA ALA A 73 25.16 -12.45 -7.58
C ALA A 73 25.30 -10.95 -7.84
N SER A 74 24.73 -10.49 -8.95
CA SER A 74 24.70 -9.08 -9.27
C SER A 74 24.07 -8.33 -8.10
N PRO A 75 24.65 -7.22 -7.61
CA PRO A 75 24.10 -6.44 -6.50
C PRO A 75 22.77 -5.72 -6.85
N SER A 76 22.05 -6.13 -7.89
CA SER A 76 20.85 -5.43 -8.36
C SER A 76 19.59 -5.70 -7.53
N GLN A 77 19.72 -6.28 -6.33
CA GLN A 77 18.60 -6.54 -5.43
C GLN A 77 18.80 -5.85 -4.07
N ALA A 78 19.38 -4.65 -4.09
CA ALA A 78 19.08 -3.64 -3.09
C ALA A 78 18.04 -2.67 -3.66
N ALA A 79 16.91 -3.19 -4.15
CA ALA A 79 15.72 -2.37 -4.30
C ALA A 79 15.22 -2.08 -2.88
N GLY A 80 15.16 -0.81 -2.49
CA GLY A 80 14.68 -0.42 -1.16
C GLY A 80 13.29 -0.98 -0.87
N PHE A 81 12.94 -1.06 0.41
CA PHE A 81 11.66 -1.53 0.97
C PHE A 81 10.44 -0.65 0.60
N PHE A 82 10.45 0.01 -0.56
CA PHE A 82 9.38 0.90 -0.99
C PHE A 82 8.57 0.21 -2.08
N SER A 83 7.30 0.00 -1.80
CA SER A 83 6.35 -0.48 -2.79
C SER A 83 6.27 0.53 -3.95
N THR A 84 6.26 0.03 -5.18
CA THR A 84 6.04 0.85 -6.39
C THR A 84 4.55 1.06 -6.66
N ASP A 85 3.67 0.69 -5.74
CA ASP A 85 2.24 0.83 -5.92
C ASP A 85 1.82 2.31 -5.98
N ARG A 86 0.80 2.60 -6.79
CA ARG A 86 0.29 3.96 -6.94
C ARG A 86 -0.32 4.50 -5.66
N PHE A 87 -0.85 3.62 -4.81
CA PHE A 87 -1.42 3.97 -3.52
C PHE A 87 -0.37 4.08 -2.40
N ASP A 88 0.84 3.54 -2.57
CA ASP A 88 1.87 3.62 -1.53
C ASP A 88 2.45 5.04 -1.42
N GLY A 89 2.37 5.67 -0.25
CA GLY A 89 2.94 6.99 -0.02
C GLY A 89 2.30 7.76 1.13
N THR A 90 2.62 9.05 1.21
CA THR A 90 2.06 9.97 2.20
C THR A 90 1.06 10.91 1.54
N TYR A 91 -0.02 11.22 2.26
CA TYR A 91 -1.17 11.96 1.79
C TYR A 91 -1.54 13.09 2.75
N ARG A 92 -2.07 14.19 2.20
CA ARG A 92 -2.73 15.25 2.98
C ARG A 92 -4.24 15.04 2.96
N ASP A 93 -4.82 14.97 4.15
CA ASP A 93 -6.26 14.98 4.34
C ASP A 93 -6.75 16.43 4.53
N PRO A 94 -7.67 16.94 3.67
CA PRO A 94 -8.17 18.30 3.79
C PRO A 94 -8.92 18.60 5.09
N ASN A 95 -9.46 17.57 5.77
CA ASN A 95 -10.14 17.74 7.05
C ASN A 95 -9.15 17.90 8.23
N HIS A 96 -7.88 17.56 8.02
CA HIS A 96 -6.84 17.59 9.05
C HIS A 96 -5.63 18.39 8.55
N PRO A 97 -5.70 19.73 8.46
CA PRO A 97 -4.69 20.57 7.81
C PRO A 97 -3.39 20.76 8.60
N CYS A 98 -3.18 20.05 9.71
CA CYS A 98 -1.95 20.11 10.48
C CYS A 98 -0.78 19.42 9.76
N ASP A 99 0.42 19.99 9.87
CA ASP A 99 1.62 19.43 9.23
C ASP A 99 2.02 18.05 9.78
N GLU A 100 1.61 17.73 11.01
CA GLU A 100 1.84 16.44 11.66
C GLU A 100 0.72 15.41 11.41
N CYS A 101 -0.38 15.80 10.76
CA CYS A 101 -1.58 14.98 10.57
C CYS A 101 -1.60 14.27 9.21
N LEU A 102 -0.41 13.95 8.70
CA LEU A 102 -0.27 13.27 7.42
C LEU A 102 -0.77 11.83 7.50
N VAL A 103 -1.36 11.36 6.42
CA VAL A 103 -1.84 9.99 6.28
C VAL A 103 -0.82 9.18 5.49
N ASN A 104 -0.30 8.10 6.06
CA ASN A 104 0.61 7.19 5.39
C ASN A 104 -0.15 5.95 4.92
N ILE A 105 0.01 5.60 3.65
CA ILE A 105 -0.51 4.38 3.05
C ILE A 105 0.67 3.48 2.70
N ASN A 106 0.67 2.28 3.26
CA ASN A 106 1.59 1.21 2.91
C ASN A 106 0.82 0.17 2.11
N ALA A 107 1.05 0.13 0.79
CA ALA A 107 0.26 -0.67 -0.14
C ALA A 107 1.12 -1.76 -0.81
N GLU A 108 0.74 -3.02 -0.67
CA GLU A 108 1.45 -4.15 -1.27
C GLU A 108 0.49 -5.31 -1.60
N GLY A 109 0.67 -5.92 -2.77
CA GLY A 109 -0.03 -7.16 -3.11
C GLY A 109 -1.57 -7.07 -3.14
N GLY A 110 -2.14 -5.87 -3.31
CA GLY A 110 -3.60 -5.65 -3.31
C GLY A 110 -4.21 -5.33 -1.93
N PHE A 111 -3.37 -5.25 -0.89
CA PHE A 111 -3.76 -4.85 0.46
C PHE A 111 -2.99 -3.61 0.88
N ALA A 112 -3.63 -2.74 1.65
CA ALA A 112 -2.99 -1.56 2.20
C ALA A 112 -3.33 -1.36 3.68
N THR A 113 -2.34 -0.87 4.43
CA THR A 113 -2.52 -0.31 5.76
C THR A 113 -2.46 1.20 5.65
N ILE A 114 -3.46 1.89 6.19
CA ILE A 114 -3.54 3.35 6.20
C ILE A 114 -3.39 3.79 7.64
N THR A 115 -2.37 4.58 7.94
CA THR A 115 -2.12 5.12 9.27
C THR A 115 -2.19 6.63 9.23
N GLY A 116 -2.69 7.25 10.30
CA GLY A 116 -2.83 8.70 10.35
C GLY A 116 -3.21 9.19 11.72
N LYS A 117 -3.43 10.50 11.82
CA LYS A 117 -3.78 11.18 13.07
C LYS A 117 -4.59 12.43 12.72
N ASP A 118 -5.62 12.71 13.51
CA ASP A 118 -6.62 13.76 13.19
C ASP A 118 -6.24 15.15 13.72
N GLY A 119 -5.35 15.21 14.71
CA GLY A 119 -4.88 16.44 15.34
C GLY A 119 -3.57 16.19 16.08
N PRO A 120 -2.74 17.19 16.38
CA PRO A 120 -1.39 17.01 16.92
C PRO A 120 -1.33 16.27 18.28
N GLU A 121 -2.40 16.31 19.07
CA GLU A 121 -2.51 15.63 20.36
C GLU A 121 -3.35 14.35 20.31
N ASP A 122 -3.99 14.06 19.18
CA ASP A 122 -4.88 12.89 19.05
C ASP A 122 -4.11 11.56 19.00
N GLU A 123 -4.80 10.45 19.26
CA GLU A 123 -4.21 9.14 19.07
C GLU A 123 -4.07 8.83 17.57
N ALA A 124 -2.99 8.13 17.20
CA ALA A 124 -2.85 7.63 15.84
C ALA A 124 -3.87 6.50 15.59
N TRP A 125 -4.40 6.45 14.38
CA TRP A 125 -5.35 5.42 13.96
C TRP A 125 -4.79 4.61 12.80
N ASP A 126 -5.26 3.37 12.71
CA ASP A 126 -4.91 2.42 11.66
C ASP A 126 -6.18 1.89 10.98
N LEU A 127 -6.21 1.93 9.65
CA LEU A 127 -7.26 1.36 8.82
C LEU A 127 -6.67 0.29 7.90
N VAL A 128 -7.54 -0.62 7.50
CA VAL A 128 -7.25 -1.63 6.48
C VAL A 128 -7.97 -1.28 5.18
N ALA A 129 -7.29 -1.51 4.07
CA ALA A 129 -7.86 -1.30 2.75
C ALA A 129 -7.48 -2.42 1.78
N THR A 130 -8.35 -2.65 0.80
CA THR A 130 -8.05 -3.48 -0.37
C THR A 130 -8.11 -2.61 -1.61
N TYR A 131 -7.31 -2.93 -2.63
CA TYR A 131 -7.28 -2.15 -3.85
C TYR A 131 -7.09 -3.02 -5.08
N ALA A 132 -7.61 -2.53 -6.20
CA ALA A 132 -7.46 -3.13 -7.51
C ALA A 132 -7.42 -2.02 -8.56
N GLU A 133 -6.43 -2.06 -9.45
CA GLU A 133 -6.23 -1.07 -10.50
C GLU A 133 -6.20 0.38 -9.97
N LYS A 134 -7.31 1.12 -10.09
CA LYS A 134 -7.46 2.52 -9.65
C LYS A 134 -8.45 2.67 -8.50
N ASP A 135 -9.06 1.60 -8.05
CA ASP A 135 -10.05 1.63 -6.98
C ASP A 135 -9.42 1.11 -5.70
N ILE A 136 -9.70 1.79 -4.59
CA ILE A 136 -9.32 1.41 -3.24
C ILE A 136 -10.58 1.40 -2.38
N VAL A 137 -10.68 0.46 -1.45
CA VAL A 137 -11.79 0.36 -0.50
C VAL A 137 -11.20 0.25 0.90
N ALA A 138 -11.46 1.25 1.73
CA ALA A 138 -10.97 1.32 3.10
C ALA A 138 -12.10 1.08 4.11
N ASP A 139 -11.73 0.47 5.24
CA ASP A 139 -12.62 0.26 6.39
C ASP A 139 -12.38 1.35 7.44
N PHE A 140 -13.29 2.31 7.54
CA PHE A 140 -13.23 3.41 8.51
C PHE A 140 -13.91 3.07 9.84
N SER A 141 -14.36 1.84 10.05
CA SER A 141 -15.01 1.45 11.32
C SER A 141 -14.16 1.66 12.58
N PRO A 142 -12.81 1.57 12.57
CA PRO A 142 -12.00 1.91 13.74
C PRO A 142 -12.16 3.37 14.19
N LYS A 143 -12.46 4.29 13.26
CA LYS A 143 -12.75 5.70 13.53
C LYS A 143 -14.24 5.97 13.78
N GLY A 144 -15.08 4.94 13.82
CA GLY A 144 -16.53 5.05 13.91
C GLY A 144 -17.24 5.34 12.58
N GLY A 145 -16.53 5.25 11.44
CA GLY A 145 -17.06 5.48 10.11
C GLY A 145 -17.63 4.23 9.42
N PRO A 146 -18.05 4.35 8.14
CA PRO A 146 -18.53 3.23 7.35
C PRO A 146 -17.44 2.19 7.07
N LYS A 147 -17.83 0.90 7.01
CA LYS A 147 -16.89 -0.22 6.78
C LYS A 147 -16.28 -0.29 5.38
N LYS A 148 -16.89 0.40 4.41
CA LYS A 148 -16.51 0.30 3.01
C LYS A 148 -16.66 1.68 2.40
N VAL A 149 -15.58 2.45 2.44
CA VAL A 149 -15.49 3.73 1.75
C VAL A 149 -14.64 3.54 0.51
N LYS A 150 -15.21 3.82 -0.65
CA LYS A 150 -14.54 3.69 -1.95
C LYS A 150 -13.76 4.95 -2.28
N GLY A 151 -12.53 4.78 -2.73
CA GLY A 151 -11.68 5.82 -3.27
C GLY A 151 -11.20 5.47 -4.67
N LYS A 152 -10.93 6.49 -5.46
CA LYS A 152 -10.40 6.35 -6.81
C LYS A 152 -9.12 7.14 -6.98
N TYR A 153 -8.08 6.46 -7.44
CA TYR A 153 -6.80 7.08 -7.74
C TYR A 153 -6.92 8.02 -8.95
N PHE A 154 -6.43 9.25 -8.78
CA PHE A 154 -6.31 10.21 -9.86
C PHE A 154 -4.85 10.63 -10.05
N SER A 155 -4.52 10.97 -11.30
CA SER A 155 -3.25 11.57 -11.70
C SER A 155 -3.57 12.58 -12.79
N LYS A 156 -3.44 13.89 -12.50
CA LYS A 156 -3.77 14.99 -13.41
C LYS A 156 -2.65 16.01 -13.40
N LYS A 157 -1.97 16.21 -14.53
CA LYS A 157 -0.99 17.31 -14.75
C LYS A 157 0.12 17.45 -13.67
N GLY A 158 0.49 16.37 -12.99
CA GLY A 158 1.50 16.39 -11.91
C GLY A 158 0.90 16.10 -10.54
N ASP A 159 -0.38 16.40 -10.34
CA ASP A 159 -1.10 16.13 -9.11
C ASP A 159 -1.55 14.67 -9.09
N LYS A 160 -1.39 14.02 -7.94
CA LYS A 160 -1.72 12.62 -7.70
C LYS A 160 -2.44 12.51 -6.37
N GLY A 161 -3.41 11.60 -6.25
CA GLY A 161 -4.20 11.49 -5.04
C GLY A 161 -5.30 10.45 -5.11
N ILE A 162 -6.15 10.44 -4.08
CA ILE A 162 -7.31 9.57 -3.96
C ILE A 162 -8.54 10.45 -3.80
N GLN A 163 -9.51 10.30 -4.69
CA GLN A 163 -10.83 10.91 -4.56
C GLN A 163 -11.77 9.91 -3.93
N TRP A 164 -12.23 10.19 -2.72
CA TRP A 164 -13.15 9.36 -1.95
C TRP A 164 -14.61 9.64 -2.32
N GLU A 165 -15.49 8.66 -2.12
CA GLU A 165 -16.91 8.77 -2.46
C GLU A 165 -17.69 9.73 -1.55
N ASP A 166 -17.13 10.09 -0.40
CA ASP A 166 -17.65 11.12 0.50
C ASP A 166 -17.36 12.55 0.02
N GLY A 167 -16.60 12.70 -1.08
CA GLY A 167 -16.21 13.98 -1.66
C GLY A 167 -14.87 14.51 -1.17
N GLN A 168 -14.17 13.79 -0.28
CA GLN A 168 -12.83 14.16 0.15
C GLN A 168 -11.80 13.79 -0.92
N GLU A 169 -10.79 14.64 -1.07
CA GLU A 169 -9.66 14.39 -1.97
C GLU A 169 -8.38 14.41 -1.15
N TRP A 170 -7.73 13.26 -1.06
CA TRP A 170 -6.43 13.13 -0.41
C TRP A 170 -5.33 13.35 -1.43
N GLU A 171 -4.51 14.37 -1.23
CA GLU A 171 -3.41 14.72 -2.13
C GLU A 171 -2.16 13.94 -1.74
N LYS A 172 -1.59 13.20 -2.70
CA LYS A 172 -0.38 12.41 -2.48
C LYS A 172 0.86 13.29 -2.60
N LEU A 173 1.67 13.33 -1.56
CA LEU A 173 2.94 14.05 -1.55
C LEU A 173 3.93 13.48 -2.57
N GLU A 174 4.86 14.33 -3.00
CA GLU A 174 5.93 13.93 -3.92
C GLU A 174 6.84 12.88 -3.30
N TYR A 175 7.14 13.03 -2.01
CA TYR A 175 7.96 12.14 -1.20
C TYR A 175 7.12 11.42 -0.13
N LYS A 176 7.51 10.19 0.20
CA LYS A 176 6.95 9.46 1.35
C LYS A 176 7.63 9.97 2.62
N VAL A 177 6.84 10.52 3.54
CA VAL A 177 7.33 10.88 4.87
C VAL A 177 7.47 9.59 5.65
N ASN A 178 8.69 9.06 5.65
CA ASN A 178 9.09 8.13 6.69
C ASN A 178 9.44 8.99 7.90
N ALA A 179 8.98 8.63 9.10
CA ALA A 179 9.55 9.22 10.31
C ALA A 179 11.07 9.04 10.20
N ALA A 180 11.80 10.15 10.04
CA ALA A 180 13.21 10.06 9.75
C ALA A 180 13.86 9.28 10.92
N PRO A 181 14.70 8.26 10.64
CA PRO A 181 15.32 7.48 11.71
C PRO A 181 16.09 8.39 12.69
N TYR A 182 16.55 9.56 12.24
CA TYR A 182 17.24 10.53 13.07
C TYR A 182 16.33 11.23 14.10
N GLU A 183 15.09 11.61 13.75
CA GLU A 183 14.17 12.23 14.73
C GLU A 183 13.76 11.25 15.83
N ILE A 184 13.62 9.97 15.51
CA ILE A 184 13.35 8.93 16.51
C ILE A 184 14.57 8.71 17.41
N VAL A 185 15.79 8.77 16.86
CA VAL A 185 17.04 8.69 17.65
C VAL A 185 17.22 9.92 18.54
N GLU A 186 16.92 11.12 18.05
CA GLU A 186 17.00 12.35 18.84
C GLU A 186 15.93 12.40 19.93
N LYS A 187 14.66 12.11 19.59
CA LYS A 187 13.58 11.99 20.59
C LYS A 187 13.90 10.89 21.60
N GLY A 188 14.41 9.74 21.15
CA GLY A 188 14.86 8.65 22.03
C GLY A 188 16.02 9.05 22.94
N GLY A 189 16.99 9.81 22.42
CA GLY A 189 18.10 10.38 23.18
C GLY A 189 17.63 11.38 24.22
N MET A 190 16.74 12.31 23.84
CA MET A 190 16.13 13.29 24.74
C MET A 190 15.28 12.63 25.83
N MET A 191 14.50 11.61 25.49
CA MET A 191 13.71 10.85 26.47
C MET A 191 14.61 10.12 27.47
N ARG A 192 15.67 9.47 26.98
CA ARG A 192 16.68 8.85 27.85
C ARG A 192 17.36 9.88 28.76
N GLN A 193 17.67 11.06 28.25
CA GLN A 193 18.29 12.12 29.04
C GLN A 193 17.33 12.65 30.12
N LYS A 194 16.06 12.89 29.79
CA LYS A 194 15.03 13.23 30.77
C LYS A 194 14.87 12.17 31.85
N GLN A 195 14.92 10.89 31.49
CA GLN A 195 14.84 9.78 32.46
C GLN A 195 16.10 9.69 33.34
N LEU A 196 17.29 10.01 32.81
CA LEU A 196 18.52 10.12 33.60
C LEU A 196 18.46 11.30 34.59
N GLU A 197 17.95 12.45 34.14
CA GLU A 197 17.75 13.66 34.96
C GLU A 197 16.69 13.46 36.03
N ALA A 198 15.59 12.77 35.70
CA ALA A 198 14.54 12.37 36.63
C ALA A 198 14.99 11.25 37.61
N GLY A 199 16.17 10.65 37.39
CA GLY A 199 16.71 9.57 38.21
C GLY A 199 16.00 8.22 38.03
N GLU A 200 15.11 8.10 37.04
CA GLU A 200 14.38 6.87 36.71
C GLU A 200 15.31 5.78 36.18
N ILE A 201 16.41 6.18 35.52
CA ILE A 201 17.43 5.28 35.02
C ILE A 201 18.82 5.75 35.45
N LYS A 202 19.73 4.79 35.67
CA LYS A 202 21.13 5.07 36.01
C LYS A 202 22.00 5.03 34.76
N SER A 203 22.91 6.00 34.63
CA SER A 203 23.96 5.98 33.62
C SER A 203 24.85 4.74 33.83
N ARG A 204 25.02 3.93 32.78
CA ARG A 204 26.05 2.87 32.78
C ARG A 204 27.41 3.55 32.55
N ARG A 205 28.27 3.50 33.58
CA ARG A 205 29.71 3.79 33.44
C ARG A 205 30.42 2.64 32.76
#